data_AF-A0A7K5UJ32-F1
#
_entry.id   AF-A0A7K5UJ32-F1
#
_cell.length_a   1.000
_cell.length_b   1.000
_cell.length_c   1.000
_cell.angle_alpha   90.00
_cell.angle_beta   90.00
_cell.angle_gamma   90.00
#
_symmetry.space_group_name_H-M   'P 1'
#
loop_
_entity.id
_entity.type
_entity.pdbx_description
1 polymer ?
#
loop_
_entity_poly.entity_id
_entity_poly.type
_entity_poly.pdbx_seq_one_letter_code
_entity_poly.pdbx_strand_id
1 'polypeptide(L)'
;QVTSSQGVAVCSLSTSSPHEHPEHGRLVYKGNLAKTVLGVRFFSYSTSIFNLFMMPYIMLQSGIGVESLLIQGAFYGVIGFFTFVTPVTLHVLTKGYVIRLYYKEEKDTYTAITYNAILAEKATVFHQKDVKIPDITKMFTTFYAKTKSMLVNPTLFPNPQDYNHLMGYDKDPLFKFEELKEADERK
;
A
#
# COMPACT_ATOMS: atom_id res chain seq x y z
N GLN A 1 2.05 -37.47 48.22
CA GLN A 1 3.15 -36.68 47.62
C GLN A 1 2.68 -36.22 46.25
N VAL A 2 2.87 -34.93 46.00
CA VAL A 2 2.40 -34.14 44.85
C VAL A 2 3.40 -34.27 43.70
N THR A 3 2.93 -34.28 42.44
CA THR A 3 3.57 -33.72 41.21
C THR A 3 2.78 -34.25 40.00
N SER A 4 2.61 -33.55 38.88
CA SER A 4 2.86 -32.17 38.49
C SER A 4 2.14 -31.98 37.15
N SER A 5 1.28 -30.99 37.04
CA SER A 5 0.53 -30.62 35.84
C SER A 5 1.46 -29.88 34.87
N GLN A 6 1.68 -30.39 33.66
CA GLN A 6 2.35 -29.64 32.60
C GLN A 6 1.36 -28.68 31.95
N GLY A 7 1.46 -27.41 32.33
CA GLY A 7 0.81 -26.30 31.64
C GLY A 7 1.43 -26.11 30.26
N VAL A 8 0.61 -26.29 29.22
CA VAL A 8 0.92 -25.86 27.86
C VAL A 8 1.04 -24.34 27.87
N ALA A 9 2.25 -23.84 27.65
CA ALA A 9 2.50 -22.41 27.47
C ALA A 9 1.87 -21.98 26.14
N VAL A 10 0.63 -21.52 26.20
CA VAL A 10 0.01 -20.74 25.12
C VAL A 10 0.80 -19.44 25.05
N CYS A 11 1.72 -19.35 24.09
CA CYS A 11 2.29 -18.07 23.68
C CYS A 11 1.13 -17.23 23.12
N SER A 12 0.49 -16.48 24.00
CA SER A 12 -0.46 -15.44 23.64
C SER A 12 0.32 -14.43 22.82
N LEU A 13 0.18 -14.50 21.48
CA LEU A 13 0.53 -13.39 20.62
C LEU A 13 -0.42 -12.26 21.01
N SER A 14 0.03 -11.43 21.95
CA SER A 14 -0.57 -10.14 22.24
C SER A 14 -0.59 -9.37 20.93
N THR A 15 -1.74 -9.39 20.27
CA THR A 15 -2.05 -8.47 19.19
C THR A 15 -2.18 -7.10 19.86
N SER A 16 -1.05 -6.40 20.00
CA SER A 16 -1.06 -4.99 20.33
C SER A 16 -2.04 -4.32 19.36
N SER A 17 -3.08 -3.68 19.89
CA SER A 17 -3.95 -2.84 19.08
C SER A 17 -3.05 -1.87 18.30
N PRO A 18 -3.21 -1.76 16.96
CA PRO A 18 -2.29 -0.94 16.20
C PRO A 18 -2.62 0.52 16.51
N HIS A 19 -1.82 1.09 17.43
CA HIS A 19 -1.65 2.52 17.69
C HIS A 19 -2.84 3.39 17.27
N GLU A 20 -3.81 3.56 18.19
CA GLU A 20 -4.56 4.80 18.25
C GLU A 20 -3.50 5.89 18.39
N HIS A 21 -3.31 6.67 17.35
CA HIS A 21 -2.20 7.59 17.21
C HIS A 21 -2.82 9.00 17.36
N PRO A 22 -3.15 9.43 18.61
CA PRO A 22 -3.97 10.63 18.85
C PRO A 22 -3.36 11.89 18.21
N GLU A 23 -2.04 11.93 18.08
CA GLU A 23 -1.26 12.91 17.31
C GLU A 23 -1.83 13.20 15.90
N HIS A 24 -2.35 12.17 15.23
CA HIS A 24 -2.78 12.22 13.83
C HIS A 24 -4.24 12.65 13.64
N GLY A 25 -5.03 12.74 14.72
CA GLY A 25 -6.45 13.10 14.69
C GLY A 25 -7.41 11.90 14.74
N ARG A 26 -8.66 12.12 14.34
CA ARG A 26 -9.73 11.11 14.34
C ARG A 26 -9.50 10.10 13.22
N LEU A 27 -9.56 8.80 13.53
CA LEU A 27 -9.51 7.75 12.52
C LEU A 27 -10.79 7.78 11.68
N VAL A 28 -10.68 8.09 10.39
CA VAL A 28 -11.83 8.19 9.47
C VAL A 28 -11.93 7.03 8.48
N TYR A 29 -10.84 6.28 8.29
CA TYR A 29 -10.84 5.11 7.42
C TYR A 29 -9.78 4.08 7.82
N LYS A 30 -10.15 2.80 7.69
CA LYS A 30 -9.27 1.65 7.94
C LYS A 30 -9.38 0.66 6.79
N GLY A 31 -8.28 0.47 6.06
CA GLY A 31 -8.19 -0.48 4.96
C GLY A 31 -8.18 -1.93 5.45
N ASN A 32 -8.95 -2.81 4.80
CA ASN A 32 -9.02 -4.24 5.11
C ASN A 32 -7.94 -5.09 4.42
N LEU A 33 -7.31 -4.58 3.36
CA LEU A 33 -6.29 -5.30 2.57
C LEU A 33 -4.88 -5.08 3.09
N ALA A 34 -4.67 -4.38 4.21
CA ALA A 34 -3.34 -4.09 4.72
C ALA A 34 -2.47 -5.35 4.90
N LYS A 35 -3.03 -6.39 5.54
CA LYS A 35 -2.36 -7.69 5.73
C LYS A 35 -2.15 -8.42 4.41
N THR A 36 -3.14 -8.39 3.51
CA THR A 36 -3.06 -9.02 2.20
C THR A 36 -1.96 -8.40 1.34
N VAL A 37 -1.93 -7.06 1.25
CA VAL A 37 -0.90 -6.27 0.55
C VAL A 37 0.50 -6.57 1.09
N LEU A 38 0.62 -6.68 2.41
CA LEU A 38 1.88 -7.04 3.06
C LEU A 38 2.32 -8.47 2.69
N GLY A 39 1.39 -9.43 2.78
CA GLY A 39 1.63 -10.83 2.48
C GLY A 39 2.04 -11.07 1.03
N VAL A 40 1.36 -10.45 0.06
CA VAL A 40 1.70 -10.62 -1.37
C VAL A 40 3.08 -10.03 -1.70
N ARG A 41 3.45 -8.90 -1.08
CA ARG A 41 4.79 -8.31 -1.23
C ARG A 41 5.85 -9.22 -0.62
N PHE A 42 5.63 -9.70 0.60
CA PHE A 42 6.57 -10.58 1.29
C PHE A 42 6.79 -11.89 0.53
N PHE A 43 5.69 -12.52 0.08
CA PHE A 43 5.75 -13.74 -0.73
C PHE A 43 6.54 -13.52 -2.01
N SER A 44 6.24 -12.44 -2.74
CA SER A 44 6.93 -12.14 -4.01
C SER A 44 8.40 -11.83 -3.83
N TYR A 45 8.76 -11.08 -2.79
CA TYR A 45 10.16 -10.82 -2.45
C TYR A 45 10.86 -12.13 -2.08
N SER A 46 10.22 -13.01 -1.30
CA SER A 46 10.79 -14.30 -0.89
C SER A 46 11.03 -15.22 -2.08
N THR A 47 10.06 -15.36 -2.99
CA THR A 47 10.23 -16.16 -4.22
C THR A 47 11.32 -15.59 -5.14
N SER A 48 11.42 -14.26 -5.24
CA SER A 48 12.44 -13.60 -6.06
C SER A 48 13.86 -13.83 -5.50
N ILE A 49 14.02 -13.68 -4.18
CA ILE A 49 15.26 -13.99 -3.46
C ILE A 49 15.59 -15.47 -3.63
N PHE A 50 14.63 -16.35 -3.38
CA PHE A 50 14.82 -17.79 -3.54
C PHE A 50 15.27 -18.16 -4.96
N ASN A 51 14.64 -17.63 -5.99
CA ASN A 51 15.05 -17.84 -7.39
C ASN A 51 16.47 -17.34 -7.64
N LEU A 52 16.86 -16.19 -7.08
CA LEU A 52 18.19 -15.63 -7.24
C LEU A 52 19.28 -16.48 -6.59
N PHE A 53 19.01 -17.10 -5.44
CA PHE A 53 19.98 -17.94 -4.71
C PHE A 53 19.97 -19.41 -5.15
N MET A 54 18.81 -19.97 -5.46
CA MET A 54 18.66 -21.36 -5.86
C MET A 54 19.34 -21.63 -7.22
N MET A 55 19.35 -20.66 -8.13
CA MET A 55 19.97 -20.82 -9.46
C MET A 55 21.50 -21.03 -9.43
N PRO A 56 22.32 -20.16 -8.82
CA PRO A 56 23.75 -20.39 -8.70
C PRO A 56 24.05 -21.64 -7.86
N TYR A 57 23.20 -21.96 -6.88
CA TYR A 57 23.35 -23.17 -6.06
C TYR A 57 23.21 -24.44 -6.89
N ILE A 58 22.16 -24.56 -7.71
CA ILE A 58 21.96 -25.72 -8.59
C ILE A 58 23.08 -25.82 -9.63
N MET A 59 23.52 -24.71 -10.23
CA MET A 59 24.64 -24.74 -11.17
C MET A 59 25.92 -25.26 -10.53
N LEU A 60 26.25 -24.77 -9.32
CA LEU A 60 27.44 -25.18 -8.61
C LEU A 60 27.38 -26.65 -8.20
N GLN A 61 26.22 -27.14 -7.76
CA GLN A 61 26.05 -28.48 -7.22
C GLN A 61 25.88 -29.55 -8.30
N SER A 62 25.12 -29.25 -9.36
CA SER A 62 24.79 -30.22 -10.40
C SER A 62 25.87 -30.28 -11.48
N GLY A 63 26.69 -29.22 -11.66
CA GLY A 63 27.63 -29.14 -12.79
C GLY A 63 26.96 -29.15 -14.17
N ILE A 64 25.62 -29.12 -14.20
CA ILE A 64 24.79 -29.13 -15.40
C ILE A 64 24.77 -27.70 -15.94
N GLY A 65 25.72 -27.39 -16.82
CA GLY A 65 25.44 -26.47 -17.91
C GLY A 65 24.41 -27.15 -18.78
N VAL A 66 23.21 -26.59 -18.93
CA VAL A 66 22.24 -27.12 -19.89
C VAL A 66 22.94 -27.21 -21.25
N GLU A 67 22.79 -28.34 -21.95
CA GLU A 67 23.58 -28.64 -23.17
C GLU A 67 23.50 -27.57 -24.26
N SER A 68 22.47 -26.71 -24.23
CA SER A 68 22.27 -25.64 -25.19
C SER A 68 22.23 -24.26 -24.49
N LEU A 69 23.14 -23.39 -24.92
CA LEU A 69 23.28 -22.01 -24.46
C LEU A 69 22.01 -21.19 -24.71
N LEU A 70 21.22 -21.55 -25.74
CA LEU A 70 19.93 -20.91 -26.05
C LEU A 70 18.85 -21.28 -25.03
N ILE A 71 18.73 -22.55 -24.66
CA ILE A 71 17.78 -23.01 -23.65
C ILE A 71 18.16 -22.42 -22.28
N GLN A 72 19.45 -22.33 -21.99
CA GLN A 72 19.99 -21.65 -20.81
C GLN A 72 19.54 -20.20 -20.72
N GLY A 73 19.79 -19.45 -21.81
CA GLY A 73 19.43 -18.04 -21.90
C GLY A 73 17.93 -17.81 -21.78
N ALA A 74 17.11 -18.67 -22.39
CA ALA A 74 15.66 -18.61 -22.28
C ALA A 74 15.18 -18.84 -20.84
N PHE A 75 15.71 -19.85 -20.15
CA PHE A 75 15.37 -20.13 -18.75
C PHE A 75 15.75 -18.96 -17.83
N TYR A 76 16.98 -18.45 -17.94
CA TYR A 76 17.40 -17.29 -17.16
C TYR A 76 16.63 -16.02 -17.51
N GLY A 77 16.25 -15.84 -18.76
CA GLY A 77 15.41 -14.73 -19.20
C GLY A 77 14.05 -14.77 -18.52
N VAL A 78 13.38 -15.92 -18.50
CA VAL A 78 12.08 -16.10 -17.84
C VAL A 78 12.19 -15.89 -16.33
N ILE A 79 13.18 -16.52 -15.69
CA ILE A 79 13.38 -16.40 -14.25
C ILE A 79 13.73 -14.96 -13.87
N GLY A 80 14.67 -14.34 -14.58
CA GLY A 80 15.05 -12.94 -14.38
C GLY A 80 13.86 -12.01 -14.55
N PHE A 81 13.05 -12.20 -15.60
CA PHE A 81 11.81 -11.46 -15.81
C PHE A 81 10.90 -11.57 -14.58
N PHE A 82 10.56 -12.77 -14.11
CA PHE A 82 9.67 -12.92 -12.96
C PHE A 82 10.26 -12.38 -11.64
N THR A 83 11.58 -12.52 -11.44
CA THR A 83 12.31 -12.02 -10.27
C THR A 83 12.26 -10.49 -10.15
N PHE A 84 12.23 -9.75 -11.27
CA PHE A 84 12.15 -8.28 -11.25
C PHE A 84 10.74 -7.74 -11.45
N VAL A 85 9.99 -8.31 -12.40
CA VAL A 85 8.68 -7.80 -12.79
C VAL A 85 7.65 -8.00 -11.69
N THR A 86 7.69 -9.12 -10.96
CA THR A 86 6.71 -9.39 -9.89
C THR A 86 6.85 -8.38 -8.74
N PRO A 87 8.04 -8.15 -8.15
CA PRO A 87 8.25 -7.10 -7.16
C PRO A 87 7.84 -5.70 -7.64
N VAL A 88 8.19 -5.32 -8.87
CA VAL A 88 7.88 -4.00 -9.42
C VAL A 88 6.38 -3.81 -9.62
N THR A 89 5.71 -4.81 -10.19
CA THR A 89 4.27 -4.80 -10.43
C THR A 89 3.53 -4.64 -9.10
N LEU A 90 3.85 -5.48 -8.12
CA LEU A 90 3.23 -5.36 -6.80
C LEU A 90 3.56 -4.02 -6.13
N HIS A 91 4.79 -3.52 -6.24
CA HIS A 91 5.15 -2.20 -5.72
C HIS A 91 4.23 -1.12 -6.29
N VAL A 92 4.07 -1.06 -7.62
CA VAL A 92 3.22 -0.08 -8.28
C VAL A 92 1.76 -0.21 -7.85
N LEU A 93 1.22 -1.44 -7.83
CA LEU A 93 -0.19 -1.71 -7.51
C LEU A 93 -0.56 -1.33 -6.08
N THR A 94 0.37 -1.46 -5.15
CA THR A 94 0.07 -1.36 -3.72
C THR A 94 0.68 -0.13 -3.05
N LYS A 95 1.53 0.65 -3.75
CA LYS A 95 2.19 1.85 -3.21
C LYS A 95 1.22 2.92 -2.74
N GLY A 96 0.08 3.05 -3.44
CA GLY A 96 -0.97 4.00 -3.09
C GLY A 96 -1.99 3.47 -2.08
N TYR A 97 -1.91 2.19 -1.67
CA TYR A 97 -2.92 1.63 -0.78
C TYR A 97 -2.86 2.27 0.61
N VAL A 98 -3.91 2.99 0.97
CA VAL A 98 -4.04 3.61 2.29
C VAL A 98 -4.47 2.53 3.27
N ILE A 99 -3.68 2.31 4.31
CA ILE A 99 -4.00 1.34 5.35
C ILE A 99 -4.84 1.97 6.46
N ARG A 100 -4.57 3.24 6.77
CA ARG A 100 -5.29 4.05 7.76
C ARG A 100 -5.30 5.50 7.29
N LEU A 101 -6.42 6.18 7.50
CA LEU A 101 -6.55 7.61 7.23
C LEU A 101 -7.08 8.28 8.49
N TYR A 102 -6.39 9.33 8.91
CA TYR A 102 -6.78 10.18 10.04
C TYR A 102 -7.14 11.57 9.52
N TYR A 103 -8.10 12.20 10.17
CA TYR A 103 -8.54 13.56 9.87
C TYR A 103 -8.45 14.44 11.12
N LYS A 104 -7.98 15.67 10.93
CA LYS A 104 -7.86 16.68 11.97
C LYS A 104 -8.64 17.93 11.55
N GLU A 105 -9.78 18.12 12.22
CA GLU A 105 -10.74 19.20 11.96
C GLU A 105 -10.12 20.59 12.14
N GLU A 106 -9.29 20.79 13.16
CA GLU A 106 -8.66 22.10 13.47
C GLU A 106 -7.87 22.71 12.31
N LYS A 107 -7.29 21.87 11.45
CA LYS A 107 -6.37 22.29 10.39
C LYS A 107 -6.84 21.89 8.99
N ASP A 108 -7.98 21.22 8.89
CA ASP A 108 -8.43 20.58 7.64
C ASP A 108 -7.32 19.73 6.99
N THR A 109 -6.71 18.86 7.80
CA THR A 109 -5.58 18.03 7.39
C THR A 109 -5.89 16.55 7.54
N TYR A 110 -5.42 15.80 6.56
CA TYR A 110 -5.47 14.36 6.52
C TYR A 110 -4.08 13.77 6.70
N THR A 111 -3.99 12.68 7.45
CA THR A 111 -2.80 11.83 7.50
C THR A 111 -3.13 10.46 6.93
N ALA A 112 -2.62 10.17 5.74
CA ALA A 112 -2.68 8.83 5.16
C ALA A 112 -1.46 8.02 5.61
N ILE A 113 -1.70 6.85 6.18
CA ILE A 113 -0.68 5.84 6.44
C ILE A 113 -0.71 4.84 5.29
N THR A 114 0.47 4.53 4.74
CA THR A 114 0.70 3.60 3.61
C THR A 114 1.91 2.72 3.90
N TYR A 115 2.09 1.62 3.17
CA TYR A 115 3.35 0.84 3.24
C TYR A 115 4.35 1.26 2.16
N ASN A 116 5.59 1.53 2.56
CA ASN A 116 6.70 1.81 1.64
C ASN A 116 7.26 0.52 1.00
N ALA A 117 8.30 0.65 0.15
CA ALA A 117 8.92 -0.47 -0.55
C ALA A 117 9.52 -1.54 0.38
N ILE A 118 9.92 -1.15 1.59
CA ILE A 118 10.53 -1.98 2.63
C ILE A 118 9.45 -2.45 3.63
N LEU A 119 8.16 -2.42 3.25
CA LEU A 119 7.03 -2.87 4.06
C LEU A 119 6.85 -2.09 5.38
N ALA A 120 7.52 -0.95 5.55
CA ALA A 120 7.36 -0.09 6.72
C ALA A 120 6.23 0.93 6.51
N GLU A 121 5.57 1.29 7.61
CA GLU A 121 4.52 2.32 7.58
C GLU A 121 5.11 3.70 7.28
N LYS A 122 4.43 4.45 6.42
CA LYS A 122 4.80 5.79 6.01
C LYS A 122 3.58 6.71 6.12
N ALA A 123 3.69 7.72 6.96
CA ALA A 123 2.71 8.78 7.09
C ALA A 123 2.89 9.84 5.98
N THR A 124 1.78 10.30 5.41
CA THR A 124 1.72 11.43 4.48
C THR A 124 0.64 12.39 4.94
N VAL A 125 1.04 13.61 5.30
CA VAL A 125 0.13 14.69 5.67
C VAL A 125 -0.19 15.56 4.46
N PHE A 126 -1.47 15.84 4.24
CA PHE A 126 -1.96 16.69 3.16
C PHE A 126 -3.26 17.40 3.56
N HIS A 127 -3.58 18.50 2.91
CA HIS A 127 -4.87 19.19 3.11
C HIS A 127 -5.91 18.67 2.13
N GLN A 128 -7.19 18.87 2.44
CA GLN A 128 -8.29 18.56 1.52
C GLN A 128 -8.11 19.25 0.15
N LYS A 129 -7.69 20.52 0.14
CA LYS A 129 -7.39 21.27 -1.10
C LYS A 129 -6.26 20.68 -1.95
N ASP A 130 -5.39 19.85 -1.36
CA ASP A 130 -4.32 19.17 -2.09
C ASP A 130 -4.83 17.89 -2.79
N VAL A 131 -6.11 17.54 -2.58
CA VAL A 131 -6.76 16.35 -3.15
C VAL A 131 -7.22 16.64 -4.57
N LYS A 132 -6.79 15.80 -5.51
CA LYS A 132 -7.23 15.85 -6.91
C LYS A 132 -7.87 14.53 -7.30
N ILE A 133 -9.09 14.59 -7.82
CA ILE A 133 -9.81 13.42 -8.34
C ILE A 133 -9.32 13.17 -9.79
N PRO A 134 -8.92 11.95 -10.14
CA PRO A 134 -8.54 11.63 -11.52
C PRO A 134 -9.75 11.68 -12.47
N ASP A 135 -9.61 12.31 -13.63
CA ASP A 135 -10.69 12.42 -14.65
C ASP A 135 -11.08 11.07 -15.28
N ILE A 136 -10.14 10.13 -15.33
CA ILE A 136 -10.34 8.77 -15.82
C ILE A 136 -10.08 7.85 -14.64
N THR A 137 -10.93 6.83 -14.44
CA THR A 137 -10.73 5.77 -13.45
C THR A 137 -9.38 5.11 -13.65
N LYS A 138 -8.33 5.68 -13.06
CA LYS A 138 -7.00 5.09 -13.09
C LYS A 138 -7.07 3.85 -12.23
N MET A 139 -6.71 2.71 -12.81
CA MET A 139 -6.66 1.45 -12.09
C MET A 139 -5.78 1.68 -10.85
N PHE A 140 -6.32 1.42 -9.66
CA PHE A 140 -5.63 1.55 -8.37
C PHE A 140 -5.35 2.98 -7.87
N THR A 141 -6.09 4.00 -8.32
CA THR A 141 -6.05 5.35 -7.71
C THR A 141 -7.45 5.90 -7.50
N THR A 142 -7.81 6.21 -6.26
CA THR A 142 -9.08 6.89 -5.91
C THR A 142 -8.90 8.41 -5.98
N PHE A 143 -7.78 8.91 -5.44
CA PHE A 143 -7.44 10.33 -5.46
C PHE A 143 -5.94 10.54 -5.44
N TYR A 144 -5.50 11.75 -5.78
CA TYR A 144 -4.13 12.19 -5.60
C TYR A 144 -4.05 13.14 -4.42
N ALA A 145 -3.13 12.87 -3.48
CA ALA A 145 -2.71 13.84 -2.48
C ALA A 145 -1.42 14.49 -2.95
N LYS A 146 -1.49 15.75 -3.42
CA LYS A 146 -0.38 16.44 -4.09
C LYS A 146 0.08 15.67 -5.35
N THR A 147 1.22 14.99 -5.28
CA THR A 147 1.80 14.17 -6.36
C THR A 147 1.69 12.67 -6.11
N LYS A 148 1.10 12.25 -4.98
CA LYS A 148 1.01 10.83 -4.60
C LYS A 148 -0.36 10.27 -4.90
N SER A 149 -0.41 9.16 -5.64
CA SER A 149 -1.63 8.36 -5.82
C SER A 149 -2.01 7.67 -4.50
N MET A 150 -3.29 7.74 -4.17
CA MET A 150 -3.90 7.10 -3.00
C MET A 150 -5.09 6.26 -3.45
N LEU A 151 -5.20 5.06 -2.87
CA LEU A 151 -6.28 4.11 -3.09
C LEU A 151 -6.98 3.87 -1.76
N VAL A 152 -8.25 4.23 -1.71
CA VAL A 152 -9.17 3.99 -0.59
C VAL A 152 -10.42 3.31 -1.12
N ASN A 153 -11.05 2.52 -0.27
CA ASN A 153 -12.35 1.92 -0.57
C ASN A 153 -13.45 2.74 0.13
N PRO A 154 -14.37 3.39 -0.60
CA PRO A 154 -15.44 4.20 -0.01
C PRO A 154 -16.29 3.44 1.01
N THR A 155 -16.48 2.13 0.85
CA THR A 155 -17.34 1.32 1.74
C THR A 155 -16.74 1.06 3.12
N LEU A 156 -15.45 1.35 3.33
CA LEU A 156 -14.78 1.15 4.61
C LEU A 156 -14.68 2.45 5.44
N PHE A 157 -15.30 3.53 4.99
CA PHE A 157 -15.48 4.74 5.79
C PHE A 157 -16.68 4.54 6.74
N PRO A 158 -16.50 4.61 8.07
CA PRO A 158 -17.61 4.48 9.01
C PRO A 158 -18.67 5.58 8.85
N ASN A 159 -18.24 6.79 8.51
CA ASN A 159 -19.12 7.90 8.19
C ASN A 159 -18.96 8.28 6.70
N PRO A 160 -20.01 8.17 5.87
CA PRO A 160 -19.96 8.58 4.47
C PRO A 160 -19.57 10.05 4.26
N GLN A 161 -19.86 10.93 5.22
CA GLN A 161 -19.50 12.34 5.11
C GLN A 161 -17.98 12.55 5.12
N ASP A 162 -17.22 11.70 5.81
CA ASP A 162 -15.75 11.79 5.82
C ASP A 162 -15.17 11.52 4.42
N TYR A 163 -15.81 10.62 3.65
CA TYR A 163 -15.44 10.37 2.25
C TYR A 163 -15.87 11.53 1.34
N ASN A 164 -17.08 12.06 1.52
CA ASN A 164 -17.56 13.20 0.74
C ASN A 164 -16.66 14.42 0.93
N HIS A 165 -16.27 14.71 2.17
CA HIS A 165 -15.37 15.82 2.49
C HIS A 165 -13.97 15.60 1.89
N LEU A 166 -13.42 14.39 2.02
CA LEU A 166 -12.13 14.03 1.42
C LEU A 166 -12.11 14.23 -0.10
N MET A 167 -13.22 13.88 -0.76
CA MET A 167 -13.39 14.02 -2.21
C MET A 167 -13.85 15.42 -2.62
N GLY A 168 -14.21 16.29 -1.68
CA GLY A 168 -14.74 17.63 -1.96
C GLY A 168 -16.12 17.64 -2.63
N TYR A 169 -16.92 16.60 -2.40
CA TYR A 169 -18.31 16.52 -2.88
C TYR A 169 -19.29 17.30 -2.01
N ASP A 170 -18.87 17.71 -0.84
CA ASP A 170 -19.60 18.55 0.11
C ASP A 170 -19.54 20.05 -0.22
N LYS A 171 -18.62 20.47 -1.10
CA LYS A 171 -18.50 21.88 -1.54
C LYS A 171 -19.64 22.26 -2.47
N ASP A 172 -20.24 23.43 -2.23
CA ASP A 172 -21.29 23.97 -3.10
C ASP A 172 -20.80 24.09 -4.56
N PRO A 173 -21.65 23.76 -5.55
CA PRO A 173 -21.31 23.88 -6.97
C PRO A 173 -20.81 25.28 -7.37
N LEU A 174 -21.28 26.31 -6.66
CA LEU A 174 -20.91 27.71 -6.87
C LEU A 174 -19.40 27.95 -6.64
N PHE A 175 -18.83 27.39 -5.56
CA PHE A 175 -17.40 27.50 -5.28
C PHE A 175 -16.55 26.79 -6.33
N LYS A 176 -17.06 25.69 -6.89
CA LYS A 176 -16.38 24.94 -7.95
C LYS A 176 -16.25 25.76 -9.25
N PHE A 177 -17.26 26.58 -9.56
CA PHE A 177 -17.23 27.49 -10.71
C PHE A 177 -16.27 28.66 -10.52
N GLU A 178 -16.18 29.23 -9.32
CA GLU A 178 -15.24 30.32 -9.02
C GLU A 178 -13.78 29.85 -9.09
N GLU A 179 -13.47 28.67 -8.55
CA GLU A 179 -12.13 28.11 -8.57
C GLU A 179 -11.66 27.78 -10.01
N LEU A 180 -12.58 27.33 -10.88
CA LEU A 180 -12.34 27.15 -12.31
C LEU A 180 -12.05 28.48 -13.02
N LYS A 181 -12.80 29.53 -12.68
CA LYS A 181 -12.62 30.86 -13.26
C LYS A 181 -11.29 31.49 -12.86
N GLU A 182 -10.90 31.43 -11.59
CA GLU A 182 -9.60 31.94 -11.14
C GLU A 182 -8.39 31.16 -11.71
N ALA A 183 -8.56 29.88 -12.04
CA ALA A 183 -7.51 29.06 -12.64
C ALA A 183 -7.30 29.41 -14.13
N ASP A 184 -8.36 29.81 -14.82
CA ASP A 184 -8.30 30.27 -16.22
C ASP A 184 -7.70 31.68 -16.33
N GLU A 185 -8.05 32.59 -15.41
CA GLU A 185 -7.50 33.96 -15.38
C GLU A 185 -6.02 34.04 -14.98
N ARG A 186 -5.47 32.99 -14.34
CA ARG A 186 -4.05 32.89 -13.97
C ARG A 186 -3.16 32.24 -15.02
N LYS A 187 -3.70 31.92 -16.19
CA LYS A 187 -3.00 31.27 -17.31
C LYS A 187 -2.66 32.25 -18.41
#